data_AF-A0A182DZ66-F1
#
_entry.id   AF-A0A182DZ66-F1
#
_cell.length_a   1.000
_cell.length_b   1.000
_cell.length_c   1.000
_cell.angle_alpha   90.00
_cell.angle_beta   90.00
_cell.angle_gamma   90.00
#
_symmetry.space_group_name_H-M   'P 1'
#
loop_
_entity.id
_entity.type
_entity.pdbx_description
1 polymer ?
#
loop_
_entity_poly.entity_id
_entity_poly.type
_entity_poly.pdbx_seq_one_letter_code
_entity_poly.pdbx_strand_id
1 'polypeptide(L)'
;MNKTLENNLETKKSESPENVGDDVTFSDRVIRTIVSLSDAGLCSANMDVVDQINALFPTEQSLSQLDSVMHSVEDEVVSLDCELAKLVEMHGKAGAEGDQALHEAHAAMGDLEEHVRAVCLKTQSSENVVQEMTRDIKQLDVAKRNLISSLKALHHLQILLTGVYSLGSIYLIEKLFTFSLNLMGLIGSWIDQHRYGDIASQLPAVLNVLQLFGPYMEVEHIKNVAEQLERLKQRLAIQLVADLKHSFQTGVLNSSVTDMCRVASSLDPAIREDFCKWFIEHQLSEYTVLYGESESIAWIDKIDSRYRWFVQKLTEFEKTGVMKVFPTDWNMGRRLTLGYCNLTREMLERMMSRRWLELDYKVLAHAINHTIMFENLLCKRFPAKEIYNFEK
;
A
#
# COMPACT_ATOMS: atom_id res chain seq x y z
N MET A 1 1.36 34.91 -30.24
CA MET A 1 0.71 34.59 -28.95
C MET A 1 1.68 33.70 -28.18
N ASN A 2 2.77 34.30 -27.71
CA ASN A 2 2.97 34.81 -26.35
C ASN A 2 3.09 33.69 -25.31
N LYS A 3 4.33 33.57 -24.80
CA LYS A 3 4.72 33.25 -23.43
C LYS A 3 4.35 31.82 -22.98
N THR A 4 5.25 31.06 -22.34
CA THR A 4 5.96 31.45 -21.13
C THR A 4 7.08 30.42 -20.84
N LEU A 5 8.27 30.96 -20.51
CA LEU A 5 9.26 30.51 -19.50
C LEU A 5 10.22 29.38 -19.93
N GLU A 6 11.48 29.67 -20.31
CA GLU A 6 12.57 30.29 -19.54
C GLU A 6 12.82 29.60 -18.19
N ASN A 7 13.93 28.85 -18.07
CA ASN A 7 15.09 29.31 -17.31
C ASN A 7 16.25 28.31 -17.35
N ASN A 8 17.46 28.89 -17.28
CA ASN A 8 18.78 28.28 -17.01
C ASN A 8 19.62 27.85 -18.23
N LEU A 9 20.04 28.84 -19.01
CA LEU A 9 21.37 28.83 -19.64
C LEU A 9 22.32 29.67 -18.77
N GLU A 10 23.18 28.96 -18.05
CA GLU A 10 24.32 29.55 -17.34
C GLU A 10 25.33 30.13 -18.33
N THR A 11 25.74 31.34 -17.99
CA THR A 11 26.79 32.13 -18.61
C THR A 11 28.14 31.48 -18.29
N LYS A 12 28.85 31.01 -19.31
CA LYS A 12 30.32 30.85 -19.24
C LYS A 12 30.96 31.69 -20.34
N LYS A 13 31.62 32.75 -19.89
CA LYS A 13 32.44 33.68 -20.66
C LYS A 13 33.49 32.94 -21.47
N SER A 14 33.58 33.32 -22.74
CA SER A 14 34.74 33.14 -23.60
C SER A 14 35.81 34.18 -23.23
N GLU A 15 36.97 33.73 -22.77
CA GLU A 15 38.22 34.46 -22.89
C GLU A 15 39.19 33.58 -23.67
N SER A 16 39.80 34.19 -24.68
CA SER A 16 40.78 33.60 -25.59
C SER A 16 42.05 34.47 -25.53
N PRO A 17 43.16 34.01 -26.14
CA PRO A 17 44.37 33.54 -25.48
C PRO A 17 45.49 34.60 -25.50
N GLU A 18 46.44 34.53 -24.56
CA GLU A 18 47.86 34.96 -24.70
C GLU A 18 48.48 35.10 -23.30
N ASN A 19 49.36 34.17 -22.91
CA ASN A 19 50.75 34.49 -22.56
C ASN A 19 51.51 33.19 -22.29
N VAL A 20 52.44 32.85 -23.19
CA VAL A 20 53.42 31.78 -22.98
C VAL A 20 54.56 32.39 -22.17
N GLY A 21 54.54 32.13 -20.87
CA GLY A 21 55.72 32.19 -20.00
C GLY A 21 55.72 30.89 -19.22
N ASP A 22 56.72 30.04 -19.45
CA ASP A 22 56.96 28.84 -18.64
C ASP A 22 57.27 29.27 -17.21
N ASP A 23 56.23 29.45 -16.39
CA ASP A 23 56.36 29.57 -14.95
C ASP A 23 56.12 28.17 -14.36
N VAL A 24 57.21 27.41 -14.24
CA VAL A 24 57.20 26.09 -13.61
C VAL A 24 56.82 26.27 -12.15
N THR A 25 55.55 25.99 -11.84
CA THR A 25 55.00 26.09 -10.49
C THR A 25 55.46 24.88 -9.67
N PHE A 26 56.53 25.05 -8.89
CA PHE A 26 56.99 24.03 -7.96
C PHE A 26 56.02 23.86 -6.78
N SER A 27 55.81 22.62 -6.32
CA SER A 27 54.97 22.32 -5.15
C SER A 27 55.48 23.03 -3.88
N ASP A 28 54.58 23.48 -2.99
CA ASP A 28 54.90 24.14 -1.71
C ASP A 28 55.98 23.43 -0.88
N ARG A 29 56.04 22.10 -1.00
CA ARG A 29 57.05 21.28 -0.33
C ARG A 29 58.45 21.55 -0.89
N VAL A 30 58.58 21.65 -2.21
CA VAL A 30 59.82 21.97 -2.93
C VAL A 30 60.30 23.37 -2.55
N ILE A 31 59.37 24.34 -2.54
CA ILE A 31 59.65 25.72 -2.13
C ILE A 31 60.17 25.78 -0.69
N ARG A 32 59.54 25.05 0.25
CA ARG A 32 60.05 24.97 1.64
C ARG A 32 61.43 24.34 1.73
N THR A 33 61.73 23.30 0.96
CA THR A 33 63.08 22.71 0.94
C THR A 33 64.13 23.68 0.38
N ILE A 34 63.82 24.43 -0.67
CA ILE A 34 64.73 25.43 -1.24
C ILE A 34 65.01 26.56 -0.25
N VAL A 35 63.98 27.03 0.46
CA VAL A 35 64.13 28.03 1.53
C VAL A 35 64.98 27.47 2.68
N SER A 36 64.77 26.21 3.08
CA SER A 36 65.59 25.58 4.13
C SER A 36 67.05 25.35 3.73
N LEU A 37 67.33 25.10 2.44
CA LEU A 37 68.70 24.99 1.90
C LEU A 37 69.40 26.34 1.85
N SER A 38 68.64 27.42 1.64
CA SER A 38 69.17 28.79 1.64
C SER A 38 69.50 29.29 3.05
N ASP A 39 68.78 28.79 4.06
CA ASP A 39 69.01 29.10 5.48
C ASP A 39 70.11 28.21 6.10
N ALA A 40 70.34 27.02 5.53
CA ALA A 40 71.38 26.08 5.95
C ALA A 40 72.77 26.48 5.40
N GLY A 41 73.32 27.60 5.88
CA GLY A 41 74.76 27.81 6.07
C GLY A 41 75.73 27.70 4.88
N LEU A 42 75.28 27.44 3.66
CA LEU A 42 76.16 27.25 2.50
C LEU A 42 76.72 28.56 1.94
N CYS A 43 76.08 29.69 2.26
CA CYS A 43 76.56 31.04 1.94
C CYS A 43 76.20 32.00 3.08
N SER A 44 76.81 31.85 4.26
CA SER A 44 76.77 32.99 5.19
C SER A 44 77.57 34.13 4.55
N ALA A 45 76.91 35.24 4.21
CA ALA A 45 77.58 36.45 3.70
C ALA A 45 78.52 37.10 4.75
N ASN A 46 78.70 36.46 5.90
CA ASN A 46 79.44 36.87 7.08
C ASN A 46 80.39 35.76 7.59
N MET A 47 80.98 34.95 6.71
CA MET A 47 82.21 34.23 7.07
C MET A 47 83.32 35.26 7.25
N ASP A 48 83.56 35.70 8.49
CA ASP A 48 84.71 36.55 8.78
C ASP A 48 85.97 35.69 8.74
N VAL A 49 86.57 35.64 7.55
CA VAL A 49 87.80 34.89 7.26
C VAL A 49 88.92 35.30 8.23
N VAL A 50 88.90 36.54 8.73
CA VAL A 50 89.90 37.06 9.66
C VAL A 50 89.74 36.40 11.04
N ASP A 51 88.51 36.22 11.54
CA ASP A 51 88.25 35.52 12.80
C ASP A 51 88.64 34.04 12.73
N GLN A 52 88.42 33.42 11.58
CA GLN A 52 88.79 32.02 11.35
C GLN A 52 90.32 31.84 11.28
N ILE A 53 91.02 32.76 10.61
CA ILE A 53 92.49 32.79 10.59
C ILE A 53 93.05 33.05 11.99
N ASN A 54 92.45 33.96 12.76
CA ASN A 54 92.87 34.25 14.14
C ASN A 54 92.58 33.07 15.09
N ALA A 55 91.54 32.28 14.84
CA ALA A 55 91.28 31.04 15.58
C ALA A 55 92.30 29.93 15.25
N LEU A 56 92.72 29.84 13.97
CA LEU A 56 93.73 28.87 13.52
C LEU A 56 95.16 29.26 13.94
N PHE A 57 95.46 30.56 14.03
CA PHE A 57 96.76 31.09 14.47
C PHE A 57 96.63 32.16 15.57
N PRO A 58 96.37 31.78 16.84
CA PRO A 58 96.14 32.74 17.92
C PRO A 58 97.39 33.51 18.37
N THR A 59 98.61 33.01 18.06
CA THR A 59 99.89 33.59 18.49
C THR A 59 100.96 33.47 17.41
N GLU A 60 101.95 34.39 17.38
CA GLU A 60 103.00 34.43 16.33
C GLU A 60 103.84 33.15 16.22
N GLN A 61 103.95 32.34 17.29
CA GLN A 61 104.63 31.04 17.24
C GLN A 61 103.85 29.96 16.45
N SER A 62 102.52 30.11 16.35
CA SER A 62 101.63 29.19 15.61
C SER A 62 101.84 29.26 14.09
N LEU A 63 102.41 30.36 13.58
CA LEU A 63 102.76 30.53 12.15
C LEU A 63 103.82 29.53 11.67
N SER A 64 104.58 28.90 12.57
CA SER A 64 105.51 27.82 12.22
C SER A 64 104.81 26.56 11.72
N GLN A 65 103.50 26.40 11.97
CA GLN A 65 102.67 25.27 11.52
C GLN A 65 101.81 25.61 10.29
N LEU A 66 102.01 26.78 9.68
CA LEU A 66 101.23 27.27 8.54
C LEU A 66 101.20 26.26 7.39
N ASP A 67 102.34 25.70 7.01
CA ASP A 67 102.42 24.73 5.92
C ASP A 67 101.63 23.45 6.22
N SER A 68 101.56 23.03 7.49
CA SER A 68 100.78 21.85 7.89
C SER A 68 99.27 22.11 7.86
N VAL A 69 98.84 23.30 8.26
CA VAL A 69 97.43 23.69 8.21
C VAL A 69 97.00 23.92 6.75
N MET A 70 97.85 24.54 5.93
CA MET A 70 97.61 24.70 4.50
C MET A 70 97.43 23.34 3.82
N HIS A 71 98.32 22.38 4.07
CA HIS A 71 98.16 21.03 3.53
C HIS A 71 96.90 20.33 4.06
N SER A 72 96.52 20.52 5.34
CA SER A 72 95.27 19.96 5.87
C SER A 72 94.02 20.54 5.19
N VAL A 73 94.03 21.83 4.87
CA VAL A 73 92.93 22.49 4.15
C VAL A 73 92.92 22.08 2.69
N GLU A 74 94.08 21.96 2.04
CA GLU A 74 94.20 21.41 0.68
C GLU A 74 93.68 19.96 0.62
N ASP A 75 94.03 19.11 1.59
CA ASP A 75 93.53 17.74 1.70
C ASP A 75 92.01 17.70 1.93
N GLU A 76 91.48 18.61 2.75
CA GLU A 76 90.03 18.73 2.99
C GLU A 76 89.27 19.19 1.73
N VAL A 77 89.82 20.16 0.99
CA VAL A 77 89.27 20.61 -0.30
C VAL A 77 89.25 19.46 -1.31
N VAL A 78 90.37 18.72 -1.43
CA VAL A 78 90.44 17.55 -2.33
C VAL A 78 89.46 16.46 -1.91
N SER A 79 89.28 16.23 -0.61
CA SER A 79 88.30 15.26 -0.09
C SER A 79 86.86 15.68 -0.43
N LEU A 80 86.52 16.95 -0.22
CA LEU A 80 85.19 17.50 -0.52
C LEU A 80 84.90 17.47 -2.02
N ASP A 81 85.88 17.80 -2.88
CA ASP A 81 85.73 17.70 -4.33
C ASP A 81 85.48 16.25 -4.77
N CYS A 82 86.18 15.29 -4.15
CA CYS A 82 85.93 13.86 -4.39
C CYS A 82 84.54 13.41 -3.94
N GLU A 83 84.04 13.94 -2.82
CA GLU A 83 82.69 13.66 -2.33
C GLU A 83 81.61 14.28 -3.22
N LEU A 84 81.80 15.54 -3.64
CA LEU A 84 80.92 16.24 -4.56
C LEU A 84 80.83 15.52 -5.90
N ALA A 85 81.97 15.10 -6.47
CA ALA A 85 82.01 14.36 -7.72
C ALA A 85 81.20 13.04 -7.63
N LYS A 86 81.36 12.29 -6.53
CA LYS A 86 80.55 11.07 -6.29
C LYS A 86 79.07 11.40 -6.17
N LEU A 87 78.72 12.47 -5.47
CA LEU A 87 77.33 12.85 -5.24
C LEU A 87 76.64 13.32 -6.53
N VAL A 88 77.35 14.06 -7.39
CA VAL A 88 76.89 14.46 -8.73
C VAL A 88 76.71 13.24 -9.63
N GLU A 89 77.64 12.28 -9.61
CA GLU A 89 77.51 11.04 -10.38
C GLU A 89 76.31 10.20 -9.92
N MET A 90 76.14 10.04 -8.61
CA MET A 90 74.98 9.33 -8.04
C MET A 90 73.67 10.04 -8.37
N HIS A 91 73.63 11.38 -8.29
CA HIS A 91 72.44 12.16 -8.65
C HIS A 91 72.12 12.07 -10.14
N GLY A 92 73.15 12.06 -11.01
CA GLY A 92 72.98 11.85 -12.45
C GLY A 92 72.42 10.46 -12.77
N LYS A 93 72.92 9.41 -12.09
CA LYS A 93 72.39 8.04 -12.21
C LYS A 93 70.96 7.93 -11.67
N ALA A 94 70.68 8.47 -10.49
CA ALA A 94 69.34 8.46 -9.90
C ALA A 94 68.33 9.25 -10.74
N GLY A 95 68.75 10.35 -11.38
CA GLY A 95 67.93 11.09 -12.33
C GLY A 95 67.59 10.27 -13.58
N ALA A 96 68.59 9.64 -14.19
CA ALA A 96 68.38 8.79 -15.37
C ALA A 96 67.50 7.56 -15.06
N GLU A 97 67.70 6.90 -13.92
CA GLU A 97 66.85 5.79 -13.45
C GLU A 97 65.42 6.26 -13.16
N GLY A 98 65.27 7.46 -12.57
CA GLY A 98 63.97 8.08 -12.33
C GLY A 98 63.21 8.39 -13.63
N ASP A 99 63.89 8.98 -14.61
CA ASP A 99 63.32 9.29 -15.93
C ASP A 99 62.92 8.01 -16.67
N GLN A 100 63.74 6.97 -16.60
CA GLN A 100 63.43 5.68 -17.21
C GLN A 100 62.20 5.03 -16.54
N ALA A 101 62.15 5.00 -15.21
CA ALA A 101 61.00 4.47 -14.47
C ALA A 101 59.71 5.26 -14.76
N LEU A 102 59.81 6.59 -14.93
CA LEU A 102 58.68 7.42 -15.32
C LEU A 102 58.19 7.08 -16.73
N HIS A 103 59.11 6.86 -17.66
CA HIS A 103 58.76 6.50 -19.04
C HIS A 103 58.08 5.12 -19.11
N GLU A 104 58.59 4.15 -18.36
CA GLU A 104 57.98 2.82 -18.24
C GLU A 104 56.57 2.89 -17.61
N ALA A 105 56.39 3.72 -16.57
CA ALA A 105 55.08 3.94 -15.97
C ALA A 105 54.08 4.60 -16.94
N HIS A 106 54.53 5.59 -17.72
CA HIS A 106 53.69 6.22 -18.75
C HIS A 106 53.31 5.26 -19.88
N ALA A 107 54.23 4.39 -20.31
CA ALA A 107 53.94 3.35 -21.29
C ALA A 107 52.88 2.36 -20.75
N ALA A 108 53.05 1.88 -19.52
CA ALA A 108 52.08 1.00 -18.86
C ALA A 108 50.70 1.68 -18.66
N MET A 109 50.67 2.99 -18.39
CA MET A 109 49.41 3.75 -18.31
C MET A 109 48.72 3.84 -19.67
N GLY A 110 49.47 4.03 -20.77
CA GLY A 110 48.93 4.00 -22.13
C GLY A 110 48.30 2.65 -22.47
N ASP A 111 49.00 1.55 -22.17
CA ASP A 111 48.49 0.20 -22.37
C ASP A 111 47.23 -0.09 -21.54
N LEU A 112 47.18 0.40 -20.30
CA LEU A 112 46.00 0.27 -19.43
C LEU A 112 44.81 1.06 -19.98
N GLU A 113 45.03 2.29 -20.47
CA GLU A 113 43.97 3.09 -21.06
C GLU A 113 43.37 2.41 -22.29
N GLU A 114 44.22 1.81 -23.14
CA GLU A 114 43.77 1.03 -24.28
C GLU A 114 42.96 -0.21 -23.84
N HIS A 115 43.44 -0.94 -22.84
CA HIS A 115 42.71 -2.08 -22.28
C HIS A 115 41.35 -1.67 -21.71
N VAL A 116 41.28 -0.58 -20.95
CA VAL A 116 40.01 -0.06 -20.40
C VAL A 116 39.07 0.32 -21.53
N ARG A 117 39.56 1.00 -22.56
CA ARG A 117 38.75 1.38 -23.73
C ARG A 117 38.21 0.15 -24.46
N ALA A 118 39.04 -0.88 -24.65
CA ALA A 118 38.63 -2.14 -25.26
C ALA A 118 37.58 -2.88 -24.42
N VAL A 119 37.74 -2.92 -23.11
CA VAL A 119 36.76 -3.52 -22.18
C VAL A 119 35.43 -2.75 -22.20
N CYS A 120 35.46 -1.41 -22.18
CA CYS A 120 34.26 -0.59 -22.28
C CYS A 120 33.51 -0.83 -23.59
N LEU A 121 34.21 -0.85 -24.73
CA LEU A 121 33.59 -1.15 -26.04
C LEU A 121 32.98 -2.55 -26.09
N LYS A 122 33.69 -3.56 -25.57
CA LYS A 122 33.19 -4.93 -25.48
C LYS A 122 31.97 -5.03 -24.56
N THR A 123 31.96 -4.30 -23.45
CA THR A 123 30.84 -4.25 -22.51
C THR A 123 29.62 -3.60 -23.15
N GLN A 124 29.80 -2.48 -23.87
CA GLN A 124 28.72 -1.81 -24.60
C GLN A 124 28.15 -2.69 -25.72
N SER A 125 29.01 -3.39 -26.47
CA SER A 125 28.57 -4.37 -27.45
C SER A 125 27.78 -5.51 -26.80
N SER A 126 28.26 -6.03 -25.66
CA SER A 126 27.55 -7.08 -24.90
C SER A 126 26.21 -6.60 -24.36
N GLU A 127 26.10 -5.35 -23.90
CA GLU A 127 24.85 -4.74 -23.44
C GLU A 127 23.83 -4.67 -24.57
N ASN A 128 24.24 -4.22 -25.76
CA ASN A 128 23.37 -4.16 -26.93
C ASN A 128 22.83 -5.55 -27.33
N VAL A 129 23.69 -6.58 -27.32
CA VAL A 129 23.26 -7.97 -27.61
C VAL A 129 22.25 -8.46 -26.57
N VAL A 130 22.50 -8.22 -25.27
CA VAL A 130 21.56 -8.61 -24.21
C VAL A 130 20.24 -7.83 -24.32
N GLN A 131 20.29 -6.54 -24.66
CA GLN A 131 19.11 -5.73 -24.86
C GLN A 131 18.28 -6.22 -26.06
N GLU A 132 18.93 -6.64 -27.14
CA GLU A 132 18.27 -7.25 -28.29
C GLU A 132 17.64 -8.61 -27.93
N MET A 133 18.37 -9.49 -27.25
CA MET A 133 17.84 -10.77 -26.79
C MET A 133 16.65 -10.60 -25.84
N THR A 134 16.70 -9.63 -24.93
CA THR A 134 15.62 -9.38 -23.97
C THR A 134 14.42 -8.64 -24.57
N ARG A 135 14.58 -7.96 -25.71
CA ARG A 135 13.46 -7.37 -26.47
C ARG A 135 12.48 -8.44 -26.92
N ASP A 136 12.99 -9.54 -27.47
CA ASP A 136 12.15 -10.60 -28.02
C ASP A 136 11.45 -11.39 -26.91
N ILE A 137 12.11 -11.57 -25.75
CA ILE A 137 11.49 -12.12 -24.53
C ILE A 137 10.31 -11.26 -24.07
N LYS A 138 10.47 -9.92 -24.06
CA LYS A 138 9.38 -9.00 -23.70
C LYS A 138 8.20 -9.12 -24.68
N GLN A 139 8.47 -9.23 -25.99
CA GLN A 139 7.41 -9.44 -26.98
C GLN A 139 6.68 -10.77 -26.76
N LEU A 140 7.42 -11.84 -26.46
CA LEU A 140 6.85 -13.15 -26.14
C LEU A 140 5.98 -13.09 -24.88
N ASP A 141 6.42 -12.38 -23.84
CA ASP A 141 5.64 -12.20 -22.61
C ASP A 141 4.34 -11.42 -22.84
N VAL A 142 4.38 -10.40 -23.70
CA VAL A 142 3.18 -9.67 -24.13
C VAL A 142 2.24 -10.60 -24.91
N ALA A 143 2.76 -11.39 -25.85
CA ALA A 143 1.96 -12.35 -26.62
C ALA A 143 1.34 -13.41 -25.69
N LYS A 144 2.11 -13.97 -24.75
CA LYS A 144 1.64 -14.91 -23.74
C LYS A 144 0.52 -14.30 -22.89
N ARG A 145 0.70 -13.06 -22.42
CA ARG A 145 -0.32 -12.35 -21.64
C ARG A 145 -1.60 -12.15 -22.44
N ASN A 146 -1.49 -11.73 -23.70
CA ASN A 146 -2.62 -11.55 -24.60
C ASN A 146 -3.35 -12.89 -24.84
N LEU A 147 -2.62 -13.98 -25.09
CA LEU A 147 -3.20 -15.32 -25.25
C LEU A 147 -3.91 -15.79 -23.98
N ILE A 148 -3.32 -15.58 -22.81
CA ILE A 148 -3.96 -15.90 -21.52
C ILE A 148 -5.24 -15.10 -21.34
N SER A 149 -5.23 -13.80 -21.67
CA SER A 149 -6.43 -12.95 -21.62
C SER A 149 -7.52 -13.45 -22.57
N SER A 150 -7.17 -13.79 -23.82
CA SER A 150 -8.12 -14.35 -24.79
C SER A 150 -8.68 -15.70 -24.35
N LEU A 151 -7.84 -16.57 -23.77
CA LEU A 151 -8.27 -17.87 -23.24
C LEU A 151 -9.24 -17.69 -22.06
N LYS A 152 -8.96 -16.75 -21.14
CA LYS A 152 -9.86 -16.41 -20.03
C LYS A 152 -11.19 -15.86 -20.55
N ALA A 153 -11.16 -14.97 -21.53
CA ALA A 153 -12.37 -14.43 -22.15
C ALA A 153 -13.24 -15.53 -22.77
N LEU A 154 -12.61 -16.43 -23.53
CA LEU A 154 -13.30 -17.59 -24.13
C LEU A 154 -13.85 -18.54 -23.06
N HIS A 155 -13.09 -18.78 -21.98
CA HIS A 155 -13.53 -19.60 -20.88
C HIS A 155 -14.74 -19.00 -20.14
N HIS A 156 -14.75 -17.68 -19.90
CA HIS A 156 -15.91 -16.99 -19.33
C HIS A 156 -17.14 -17.11 -20.25
N LEU A 157 -16.94 -17.01 -21.57
CA LEU A 157 -18.00 -17.23 -22.55
C LEU A 157 -18.50 -18.68 -22.54
N GLN A 158 -17.61 -19.66 -22.42
CA GLN A 158 -17.97 -21.07 -22.27
C GLN A 158 -18.78 -21.31 -20.99
N ILE A 159 -18.35 -20.74 -19.85
CA ILE A 159 -19.11 -20.82 -18.59
C ILE A 159 -20.51 -20.23 -18.76
N LEU A 160 -20.65 -19.10 -19.47
CA LEU A 160 -21.98 -18.55 -19.79
C LEU A 160 -22.77 -19.56 -20.62
N LEU A 161 -22.19 -20.09 -21.69
CA LEU A 161 -22.88 -21.01 -22.59
C LEU A 161 -23.34 -22.27 -21.83
N THR A 162 -22.48 -22.87 -21.02
CA THR A 162 -22.80 -24.05 -20.19
C THR A 162 -23.78 -23.72 -19.06
N GLY A 163 -23.64 -22.56 -18.42
CA GLY A 163 -24.57 -22.08 -17.40
C GLY A 163 -25.98 -21.91 -17.97
N VAL A 164 -26.10 -21.33 -19.17
CA VAL A 164 -27.36 -21.22 -19.91
C VAL A 164 -27.95 -22.58 -20.23
N TYR A 165 -27.13 -23.53 -20.69
CA TYR A 165 -27.59 -24.89 -20.93
C TYR A 165 -28.07 -25.59 -19.65
N SER A 166 -27.47 -25.31 -18.49
CA SER A 166 -27.92 -25.87 -17.22
C SER A 166 -29.19 -25.21 -16.66
N LEU A 167 -29.37 -23.92 -16.93
CA LEU A 167 -30.55 -23.13 -16.56
C LEU A 167 -31.75 -23.41 -17.46
N GLY A 168 -31.50 -23.75 -18.72
CA GLY A 168 -32.49 -24.14 -19.72
C GLY A 168 -32.48 -25.64 -19.94
N SER A 169 -33.16 -26.40 -19.08
CA SER A 169 -33.45 -27.81 -19.35
C SER A 169 -34.18 -27.95 -20.69
N ILE A 170 -33.43 -28.38 -21.72
CA ILE A 170 -33.84 -28.95 -23.00
C ILE A 170 -34.64 -27.97 -23.90
N TYR A 171 -34.12 -27.72 -25.10
CA TYR A 171 -34.52 -26.74 -26.13
C TYR A 171 -33.92 -25.33 -25.98
N LEU A 172 -32.80 -25.08 -26.67
CA LEU A 172 -32.58 -23.89 -27.52
C LEU A 172 -31.11 -23.82 -27.99
N ILE A 173 -30.72 -24.72 -28.89
CA ILE A 173 -29.39 -24.67 -29.55
C ILE A 173 -29.32 -23.60 -30.66
N GLU A 174 -30.42 -22.92 -31.00
CA GLU A 174 -30.44 -21.99 -32.14
C GLU A 174 -30.40 -20.49 -31.78
N LYS A 175 -30.32 -20.09 -30.51
CA LYS A 175 -30.54 -18.67 -30.16
C LYS A 175 -29.58 -18.09 -29.13
N LEU A 176 -28.32 -17.94 -29.51
CA LEU A 176 -27.38 -17.03 -28.84
C LEU A 176 -27.87 -15.55 -28.90
N PHE A 177 -28.70 -15.20 -29.89
CA PHE A 177 -29.35 -13.88 -30.01
C PHE A 177 -30.63 -13.74 -29.13
N THR A 178 -31.14 -14.83 -28.57
CA THR A 178 -32.32 -14.84 -27.66
C THR A 178 -31.92 -15.30 -26.25
N PHE A 179 -30.67 -15.04 -25.89
CA PHE A 179 -30.16 -15.14 -24.52
C PHE A 179 -30.81 -14.08 -23.61
N SER A 180 -30.92 -12.82 -24.07
CA SER A 180 -31.58 -11.74 -23.33
C SER A 180 -33.08 -11.98 -23.17
N LEU A 181 -33.80 -12.33 -24.24
CA LEU A 181 -35.27 -12.48 -24.23
C LEU A 181 -35.76 -13.72 -23.46
N ASN A 182 -35.05 -14.87 -23.51
CA ASN A 182 -35.51 -16.07 -22.81
C ASN A 182 -35.14 -16.09 -21.32
N LEU A 183 -33.93 -15.67 -20.93
CA LEU A 183 -33.58 -15.59 -19.50
C LEU A 183 -34.46 -14.54 -18.80
N MET A 184 -34.70 -13.40 -19.46
CA MET A 184 -35.56 -12.35 -18.95
C MET A 184 -37.04 -12.75 -18.93
N GLY A 185 -37.53 -13.44 -19.97
CA GLY A 185 -38.91 -13.95 -20.00
C GLY A 185 -39.14 -15.04 -18.94
N LEU A 186 -38.12 -15.85 -18.66
CA LEU A 186 -38.19 -16.93 -17.69
C LEU A 186 -38.10 -16.42 -16.24
N ILE A 187 -37.17 -15.50 -15.94
CA ILE A 187 -37.14 -14.80 -14.64
C ILE A 187 -38.40 -13.95 -14.47
N GLY A 188 -38.86 -13.27 -15.52
CA GLY A 188 -40.12 -12.53 -15.51
C GLY A 188 -41.31 -13.42 -15.19
N SER A 189 -41.43 -14.56 -15.88
CA SER A 189 -42.48 -15.54 -15.63
C SER A 189 -42.38 -16.18 -14.23
N TRP A 190 -41.19 -16.38 -13.68
CA TRP A 190 -41.02 -16.89 -12.32
C TRP A 190 -41.41 -15.87 -11.27
N ILE A 191 -41.11 -14.60 -11.53
CA ILE A 191 -41.58 -13.46 -10.73
C ILE A 191 -43.12 -13.44 -10.77
N ASP A 192 -43.73 -13.51 -11.95
CA ASP A 192 -45.18 -13.47 -12.11
C ASP A 192 -45.88 -14.72 -11.53
N GLN A 193 -45.20 -15.87 -11.48
CA GLN A 193 -45.71 -17.12 -10.91
C GLN A 193 -45.35 -17.33 -9.43
N HIS A 194 -44.67 -16.36 -8.79
CA HIS A 194 -44.21 -16.45 -7.40
C HIS A 194 -43.38 -17.72 -7.08
N ARG A 195 -42.60 -18.22 -8.05
CA ARG A 195 -41.78 -19.43 -7.89
C ARG A 195 -40.43 -19.14 -7.24
N TYR A 196 -40.46 -18.76 -5.97
CA TYR A 196 -39.27 -18.32 -5.23
C TYR A 196 -38.20 -19.40 -5.05
N GLY A 197 -38.56 -20.69 -5.02
CA GLY A 197 -37.61 -21.79 -4.91
C GLY A 197 -36.66 -21.90 -6.11
N ASP A 198 -37.19 -21.78 -7.33
CA ASP A 198 -36.38 -21.82 -8.54
C ASP A 198 -35.49 -20.57 -8.64
N ILE A 199 -36.04 -19.39 -8.30
CA ILE A 199 -35.29 -18.13 -8.26
C ILE A 199 -34.13 -18.23 -7.26
N ALA A 200 -34.36 -18.78 -6.06
CA ALA A 200 -33.32 -18.95 -5.04
C ALA A 200 -32.16 -19.84 -5.53
N SER A 201 -32.46 -20.88 -6.31
CA SER A 201 -31.44 -21.80 -6.80
C SER A 201 -30.60 -21.21 -7.94
N GLN A 202 -31.20 -20.37 -8.80
CA GLN A 202 -30.56 -19.93 -10.04
C GLN A 202 -30.01 -18.50 -9.99
N LEU A 203 -30.60 -17.62 -9.17
CA LEU A 203 -30.18 -16.22 -9.08
C LEU A 203 -28.69 -16.05 -8.70
N PRO A 204 -28.12 -16.81 -7.74
CA PRO A 204 -26.70 -16.69 -7.41
C PRO A 204 -25.78 -17.02 -8.60
N ALA A 205 -26.13 -18.04 -9.39
CA ALA A 205 -25.36 -18.40 -10.59
C ALA A 205 -25.39 -17.27 -11.63
N VAL A 206 -26.56 -16.67 -11.86
CA VAL A 206 -26.72 -15.54 -12.78
C VAL A 206 -25.94 -14.30 -12.31
N LEU A 207 -25.97 -13.99 -11.01
CA LEU A 207 -25.21 -12.87 -10.44
C LEU A 207 -23.68 -13.09 -10.56
N ASN A 208 -23.21 -14.31 -10.31
CA ASN A 208 -21.79 -14.65 -10.50
C ASN A 208 -21.35 -14.50 -11.96
N VAL A 209 -22.19 -14.95 -12.90
CA VAL A 209 -21.93 -14.78 -14.34
C VAL A 209 -21.85 -13.31 -14.70
N LEU A 210 -22.74 -12.45 -14.20
CA LEU A 210 -22.66 -11.00 -14.43
C LEU A 210 -21.35 -10.39 -13.92
N GLN A 211 -20.86 -10.82 -12.75
CA GLN A 211 -19.60 -10.31 -12.21
C GLN A 211 -18.41 -10.62 -13.14
N LEU A 212 -18.43 -11.76 -13.84
CA LEU A 212 -17.42 -12.11 -14.85
C LEU A 212 -17.41 -11.15 -16.06
N PHE A 213 -18.54 -10.47 -16.32
CA PHE A 213 -18.69 -9.52 -17.43
C PHE A 213 -18.41 -8.06 -17.08
N GLY A 214 -18.11 -7.75 -15.81
CA GLY A 214 -17.74 -6.40 -15.38
C GLY A 214 -16.67 -5.71 -16.25
N PRO A 215 -15.58 -6.41 -16.64
CA PRO A 215 -14.55 -5.85 -17.52
C PRO A 215 -15.01 -5.59 -18.97
N TYR A 216 -16.12 -6.16 -19.41
CA TYR A 216 -16.61 -6.08 -20.80
C TYR A 216 -17.81 -5.13 -20.95
N MET A 217 -18.06 -4.25 -19.97
CA MET A 217 -19.15 -3.27 -19.97
C MET A 217 -19.05 -2.21 -21.09
N GLU A 218 -17.91 -2.12 -21.77
CA GLU A 218 -17.72 -1.27 -22.96
C GLU A 218 -18.53 -1.76 -24.17
N VAL A 219 -18.88 -3.05 -24.20
CA VAL A 219 -19.73 -3.61 -25.27
C VAL A 219 -21.19 -3.27 -24.99
N GLU A 220 -21.80 -2.49 -25.89
CA GLU A 220 -23.18 -1.99 -25.76
C GLU A 220 -24.21 -3.09 -25.47
N HIS A 221 -24.05 -4.27 -26.09
CA HIS A 221 -24.94 -5.41 -25.88
C HIS A 221 -24.84 -5.97 -24.45
N ILE A 222 -23.64 -6.06 -23.89
CA ILE A 222 -23.41 -6.54 -22.51
C ILE A 222 -23.97 -5.52 -21.52
N LYS A 223 -23.74 -4.23 -21.80
CA LYS A 223 -24.29 -3.13 -21.00
C LYS A 223 -25.82 -3.16 -20.96
N ASN A 224 -26.50 -3.30 -22.10
CA ASN A 224 -27.95 -3.37 -22.17
C ASN A 224 -28.51 -4.58 -21.38
N VAL A 225 -27.87 -5.75 -21.49
CA VAL A 225 -28.28 -6.93 -20.71
C VAL A 225 -28.09 -6.72 -19.21
N ALA A 226 -26.97 -6.12 -18.79
CA ALA A 226 -26.73 -5.81 -17.38
C ALA A 226 -27.75 -4.80 -16.83
N GLU A 227 -28.06 -3.74 -17.58
CA GLU A 227 -29.08 -2.75 -17.20
C GLU A 227 -30.48 -3.37 -17.09
N GLN A 228 -30.85 -4.23 -18.03
CA GLN A 228 -32.13 -4.93 -18.01
C GLN A 228 -32.24 -5.90 -16.82
N LEU A 229 -31.16 -6.62 -16.51
CA LEU A 229 -31.12 -7.52 -15.35
C LEU A 229 -31.17 -6.75 -14.03
N GLU A 230 -30.54 -5.57 -13.95
CA GLU A 230 -30.66 -4.71 -12.77
C GLU A 230 -32.11 -4.22 -12.59
N ARG A 231 -32.82 -3.87 -13.68
CA ARG A 231 -34.27 -3.55 -13.61
C ARG A 231 -35.10 -4.74 -13.12
N LEU A 232 -34.79 -5.96 -13.58
CA LEU A 232 -35.45 -7.17 -13.08
C LEU A 232 -35.16 -7.41 -11.60
N LYS A 233 -33.91 -7.22 -11.16
CA LYS A 233 -33.50 -7.35 -9.76
C LYS A 233 -34.29 -6.38 -8.88
N GLN A 234 -34.42 -5.13 -9.31
CA GLN A 234 -35.22 -4.11 -8.63
C GLN A 234 -36.70 -4.50 -8.57
N ARG A 235 -37.28 -4.97 -9.68
CA ARG A 235 -38.67 -5.44 -9.70
C ARG A 235 -38.90 -6.62 -8.77
N LEU A 236 -38.01 -7.62 -8.81
CA LEU A 236 -38.03 -8.77 -7.91
C LEU A 236 -37.90 -8.32 -6.45
N ALA A 237 -37.01 -7.38 -6.13
CA ALA A 237 -36.84 -6.86 -4.78
C ALA A 237 -38.13 -6.24 -4.23
N ILE A 238 -38.78 -5.38 -5.02
CA ILE A 238 -40.04 -4.73 -4.63
C ILE A 238 -41.13 -5.78 -4.38
N GLN A 239 -41.30 -6.74 -5.29
CA GLN A 239 -42.30 -7.79 -5.15
C GLN A 239 -42.00 -8.71 -3.97
N LEU A 240 -40.75 -9.14 -3.82
CA LEU A 240 -40.30 -10.00 -2.72
C LEU A 240 -40.60 -9.38 -1.36
N VAL A 241 -40.30 -8.09 -1.19
CA VAL A 241 -40.59 -7.38 0.06
C VAL A 241 -42.10 -7.29 0.31
N ALA A 242 -42.91 -7.01 -0.71
CA ALA A 242 -44.37 -6.96 -0.58
C ALA A 242 -44.95 -8.33 -0.18
N ASP A 243 -44.51 -9.40 -0.83
CA ASP A 243 -44.98 -10.76 -0.59
C ASP A 243 -44.54 -11.29 0.77
N LEU A 244 -43.29 -11.01 1.17
CA LEU A 244 -42.81 -11.35 2.50
C LEU A 244 -43.65 -10.64 3.56
N LYS A 245 -43.87 -9.32 3.42
CA LYS A 245 -44.70 -8.55 4.35
C LYS A 245 -46.10 -9.13 4.46
N HIS A 246 -46.73 -9.45 3.33
CA HIS A 246 -48.07 -10.04 3.30
C HIS A 246 -48.11 -11.43 3.98
N SER A 247 -47.12 -12.29 3.71
CA SER A 247 -47.02 -13.63 4.31
C SER A 247 -46.88 -13.56 5.83
N PHE A 248 -46.09 -12.60 6.34
CA PHE A 248 -45.93 -12.40 7.78
C PHE A 248 -47.15 -11.75 8.45
N GLN A 249 -47.86 -10.85 7.76
CA GLN A 249 -49.11 -10.26 8.27
C GLN A 249 -50.26 -11.28 8.33
N THR A 250 -50.32 -12.19 7.37
CA THR A 250 -51.35 -13.26 7.32
C THR A 250 -51.01 -14.45 8.22
N GLY A 251 -49.77 -14.54 8.71
CA GLY A 251 -49.30 -15.63 9.57
C GLY A 251 -49.10 -16.97 8.84
N VAL A 252 -49.13 -16.98 7.50
CA VAL A 252 -48.98 -18.20 6.70
C VAL A 252 -47.50 -18.45 6.40
N LEU A 253 -46.88 -19.30 7.21
CA LEU A 253 -45.47 -19.66 7.08
C LEU A 253 -45.32 -20.99 6.33
N ASN A 254 -45.21 -20.90 5.00
CA ASN A 254 -44.99 -22.05 4.12
C ASN A 254 -43.51 -22.17 3.70
N SER A 255 -43.15 -23.29 3.07
CA SER A 255 -41.82 -23.48 2.44
C SER A 255 -41.43 -22.33 1.50
N SER A 256 -42.42 -21.74 0.81
CA SER A 256 -42.25 -20.57 -0.05
C SER A 256 -41.63 -19.37 0.68
N VAL A 257 -41.96 -19.11 1.95
CA VAL A 257 -41.38 -18.00 2.72
C VAL A 257 -39.90 -18.26 3.02
N THR A 258 -39.53 -19.52 3.23
CA THR A 258 -38.11 -19.89 3.40
C THR A 258 -37.34 -19.64 2.13
N ASP A 259 -37.92 -19.98 0.97
CA ASP A 259 -37.32 -19.70 -0.34
C ASP A 259 -37.23 -18.19 -0.61
N MET A 260 -38.26 -17.41 -0.27
CA MET A 260 -38.22 -15.94 -0.33
C MET A 260 -37.06 -15.36 0.50
N CYS A 261 -36.83 -15.86 1.72
CA CYS A 261 -35.69 -15.41 2.54
C CYS A 261 -34.33 -15.81 1.95
N ARG A 262 -34.24 -16.96 1.25
CA ARG A 262 -33.03 -17.35 0.50
C ARG A 262 -32.78 -16.43 -0.70
N VAL A 263 -33.84 -16.07 -1.43
CA VAL A 263 -33.77 -15.07 -2.50
C VAL A 263 -33.29 -13.73 -1.92
N ALA A 264 -33.91 -13.25 -0.84
CA ALA A 264 -33.51 -11.99 -0.17
C ALA A 264 -32.05 -11.99 0.30
N SER A 265 -31.50 -13.14 0.68
CA SER A 265 -30.09 -13.28 1.06
C SER A 265 -29.12 -13.24 -0.12
N SER A 266 -29.61 -13.58 -1.32
CA SER A 266 -28.84 -13.58 -2.57
C SER A 266 -28.90 -12.24 -3.29
N LEU A 267 -29.91 -11.41 -3.01
CA LEU A 267 -30.01 -10.03 -3.48
C LEU A 267 -29.12 -9.08 -2.64
N ASP A 268 -29.22 -7.78 -2.93
CA ASP A 268 -28.49 -6.75 -2.22
C ASP A 268 -28.77 -6.78 -0.70
N PRO A 269 -27.73 -6.61 0.14
CA PRO A 269 -27.88 -6.66 1.60
C PRO A 269 -28.81 -5.56 2.16
N ALA A 270 -28.98 -4.45 1.43
CA ALA A 270 -29.88 -3.36 1.80
C ALA A 270 -31.36 -3.82 1.88
N ILE A 271 -31.82 -4.64 0.92
CA ILE A 271 -33.20 -5.14 0.89
C ILE A 271 -33.48 -6.01 2.12
N ARG A 272 -32.51 -6.85 2.50
CA ARG A 272 -32.57 -7.65 3.71
C ARG A 272 -32.63 -6.76 4.96
N GLU A 273 -31.83 -5.71 5.03
CA GLU A 273 -31.80 -4.79 6.18
C GLU A 273 -33.13 -4.04 6.35
N ASP A 274 -33.68 -3.51 5.26
CA ASP A 274 -34.97 -2.84 5.24
C ASP A 274 -36.11 -3.78 5.68
N PHE A 275 -36.10 -5.02 5.19
CA PHE A 275 -37.07 -6.02 5.60
C PHE A 275 -36.91 -6.39 7.08
N CYS A 276 -35.68 -6.63 7.56
CA CYS A 276 -35.42 -6.94 8.96
C CYS A 276 -35.91 -5.81 9.88
N LYS A 277 -35.66 -4.54 9.50
CA LYS A 277 -36.12 -3.37 10.24
C LYS A 277 -37.65 -3.34 10.34
N TRP A 278 -38.34 -3.48 9.21
CA TRP A 278 -39.80 -3.54 9.19
C TRP A 278 -40.34 -4.69 10.05
N PHE A 279 -39.73 -5.88 9.97
CA PHE A 279 -40.18 -7.03 10.74
C PHE A 279 -40.05 -6.79 12.25
N ILE A 280 -38.94 -6.20 12.69
CA ILE A 280 -38.71 -5.86 14.10
C ILE A 280 -39.74 -4.82 14.56
N GLU A 281 -39.96 -3.76 13.78
CA GLU A 281 -40.99 -2.74 14.06
C GLU A 281 -42.39 -3.35 14.14
N HIS A 282 -42.72 -4.28 13.24
CA HIS A 282 -43.99 -4.98 13.24
C HIS A 282 -44.18 -5.84 14.50
N GLN A 283 -43.17 -6.61 14.92
CA GLN A 283 -43.22 -7.42 16.14
C GLN A 283 -43.29 -6.58 17.42
N LEU A 284 -42.64 -5.41 17.43
CA LEU A 284 -42.62 -4.49 18.58
C LEU A 284 -43.76 -3.45 18.57
N SER A 285 -44.62 -3.47 17.54
CA SER A 285 -45.78 -2.58 17.46
C SER A 285 -46.73 -2.78 18.64
N GLU A 286 -46.98 -4.04 19.02
CA GLU A 286 -47.77 -4.43 20.19
C GLU A 286 -47.19 -3.84 21.48
N TYR A 287 -45.86 -3.92 21.65
CA TYR A 287 -45.17 -3.32 22.80
C TYR A 287 -45.37 -1.81 22.89
N THR A 288 -45.29 -1.13 21.75
CA THR A 288 -45.44 0.33 21.66
C THR A 288 -46.83 0.77 22.10
N VAL A 289 -47.86 -0.03 21.79
CA VAL A 289 -49.25 0.22 22.21
C VAL A 289 -49.42 -0.08 23.70
N LEU A 290 -48.98 -1.25 24.17
CA LEU A 290 -49.16 -1.69 25.55
C LEU A 290 -48.45 -0.79 26.58
N TYR A 291 -47.30 -0.25 26.21
CA TYR A 291 -46.46 0.56 27.10
C TYR A 291 -46.35 2.02 26.64
N GLY A 292 -47.37 2.52 25.94
CA GLY A 292 -47.48 3.91 25.52
C GLY A 292 -47.48 4.88 26.71
N GLU A 293 -47.16 6.16 26.46
CA GLU A 293 -46.97 7.18 27.52
C GLU A 293 -48.21 7.42 28.40
N SER A 294 -49.40 7.13 27.87
CA SER A 294 -50.69 7.26 28.56
C SER A 294 -51.01 6.10 29.50
N GLU A 295 -50.33 4.96 29.34
CA GLU A 295 -50.63 3.74 30.10
C GLU A 295 -49.95 3.75 31.47
N SER A 296 -50.68 3.35 32.50
CA SER A 296 -50.13 3.28 33.87
C SER A 296 -49.03 2.22 34.02
N ILE A 297 -49.09 1.16 33.22
CA ILE A 297 -48.14 0.04 33.21
C ILE A 297 -46.82 0.45 32.51
N ALA A 298 -46.80 1.61 31.83
CA ALA A 298 -45.63 2.11 31.13
C ALA A 298 -44.57 2.71 32.05
N TRP A 299 -44.90 3.06 33.29
CA TRP A 299 -43.94 3.74 34.16
C TRP A 299 -42.78 2.82 34.59
N ILE A 300 -41.65 3.43 34.99
CA ILE A 300 -40.39 2.73 35.30
C ILE A 300 -40.50 1.81 36.53
N ASP A 301 -41.52 1.99 37.37
CA ASP A 301 -41.82 1.11 38.49
C ASP A 301 -42.22 -0.32 38.07
N LYS A 302 -42.73 -0.49 36.83
CA LYS A 302 -43.10 -1.78 36.23
C LYS A 302 -42.12 -2.26 35.16
N ILE A 303 -40.85 -1.87 35.26
CA ILE A 303 -39.81 -2.31 34.31
C ILE A 303 -39.69 -3.85 34.24
N ASP A 304 -39.95 -4.55 35.35
CA ASP A 304 -39.96 -6.02 35.43
C ASP A 304 -40.98 -6.63 34.45
N SER A 305 -42.12 -5.95 34.28
CA SER A 305 -43.21 -6.38 33.40
C SER A 305 -42.85 -6.18 31.94
N ARG A 306 -42.16 -5.08 31.61
CA ARG A 306 -41.59 -4.85 30.26
C ARG A 306 -40.62 -5.96 29.88
N TYR A 307 -39.69 -6.34 30.77
CA TYR A 307 -38.75 -7.43 30.50
C TYR A 307 -39.42 -8.79 30.42
N ARG A 308 -40.39 -9.08 31.29
CA ARG A 308 -41.17 -10.33 31.25
C ARG A 308 -41.92 -10.48 29.93
N TRP A 309 -42.55 -9.40 29.46
CA TRP A 309 -43.21 -9.36 28.16
C TRP A 309 -42.25 -9.72 27.03
N PHE A 310 -41.05 -9.12 27.00
CA PHE A 310 -40.07 -9.40 25.95
C PHE A 310 -39.54 -10.83 26.00
N VAL A 311 -39.26 -11.36 27.20
CA VAL A 311 -38.81 -12.76 27.35
C VAL A 311 -39.89 -13.72 26.87
N GLN A 312 -41.17 -13.45 27.14
CA GLN A 312 -42.29 -14.22 26.62
C GLN A 312 -42.36 -14.14 25.08
N LYS A 313 -42.31 -12.93 24.52
CA LYS A 313 -42.33 -12.69 23.07
C LYS A 313 -41.17 -13.39 22.35
N LEU A 314 -39.96 -13.33 22.90
CA LEU A 314 -38.79 -14.02 22.34
C LEU A 314 -38.97 -15.54 22.38
N THR A 315 -39.54 -16.07 23.47
CA THR A 315 -39.83 -17.50 23.61
C THR A 315 -40.91 -17.96 22.62
N GLU A 316 -41.94 -17.14 22.38
CA GLU A 316 -42.97 -17.40 21.36
C GLU A 316 -42.38 -17.38 19.96
N PHE A 317 -41.51 -16.42 19.67
CA PHE A 317 -40.79 -16.31 18.40
C PHE A 317 -39.94 -17.57 18.10
N GLU A 318 -39.34 -18.16 19.13
CA GLU A 318 -38.61 -19.43 19.05
C GLU A 318 -39.52 -20.63 18.83
N LYS A 319 -40.62 -20.71 19.60
CA LYS A 319 -41.56 -21.85 19.57
C LYS A 319 -42.35 -21.94 18.27
N THR A 320 -42.71 -20.80 17.69
CA THR A 320 -43.55 -20.73 16.48
C THR A 320 -42.81 -21.20 15.21
N GLY A 321 -41.52 -21.55 15.32
CA GLY A 321 -40.74 -22.08 14.19
C GLY A 321 -40.36 -21.02 13.15
N VAL A 322 -40.74 -19.76 13.37
CA VAL A 322 -40.38 -18.60 12.53
C VAL A 322 -38.86 -18.48 12.36
N MET A 323 -38.10 -18.83 13.41
CA MET A 323 -36.64 -18.87 13.35
C MET A 323 -36.08 -19.85 12.31
N LYS A 324 -36.82 -20.91 11.95
CA LYS A 324 -36.40 -21.89 10.94
C LYS A 324 -36.60 -21.38 9.51
N VAL A 325 -37.49 -20.39 9.33
CA VAL A 325 -37.76 -19.76 8.04
C VAL A 325 -36.62 -18.81 7.67
N PHE A 326 -36.06 -18.13 8.67
CA PHE A 326 -34.94 -17.22 8.46
C PHE A 326 -33.60 -17.95 8.34
N PRO A 327 -32.73 -17.53 7.41
CA PRO A 327 -31.34 -17.96 7.36
C PRO A 327 -30.59 -17.67 8.67
N THR A 328 -29.69 -18.57 9.07
CA THR A 328 -28.97 -18.48 10.35
C THR A 328 -28.06 -17.25 10.45
N ASP A 329 -27.58 -16.74 9.32
CA ASP A 329 -26.73 -15.56 9.21
C ASP A 329 -27.48 -14.26 9.54
N TRP A 330 -28.81 -14.24 9.42
CA TRP A 330 -29.60 -13.03 9.72
C TRP A 330 -29.59 -12.70 11.22
N ASN A 331 -29.38 -13.71 12.08
CA ASN A 331 -29.36 -13.59 13.54
C ASN A 331 -30.58 -12.81 14.07
N MET A 332 -31.78 -13.14 13.58
CA MET A 332 -33.00 -12.35 13.80
C MET A 332 -33.35 -12.17 15.30
N GLY A 333 -33.14 -13.21 16.14
CA GLY A 333 -33.39 -13.10 17.58
C GLY A 333 -32.52 -12.03 18.27
N ARG A 334 -31.28 -11.87 17.82
CA ARG A 334 -30.37 -10.83 18.31
C ARG A 334 -30.76 -9.45 17.82
N ARG A 335 -31.13 -9.31 16.54
CA ARG A 335 -31.61 -8.04 15.98
C ARG A 335 -32.91 -7.58 16.66
N LEU A 336 -33.84 -8.51 16.91
CA LEU A 336 -35.08 -8.25 17.64
C LEU A 336 -34.79 -7.77 19.08
N THR A 337 -33.86 -8.42 19.77
CA THR A 337 -33.43 -8.04 21.12
C THR A 337 -32.83 -6.63 21.14
N LEU A 338 -31.94 -6.32 20.20
CA LEU A 338 -31.37 -4.98 20.09
C LEU A 338 -32.44 -3.92 19.77
N GLY A 339 -33.36 -4.22 18.86
CA GLY A 339 -34.49 -3.35 18.54
C GLY A 339 -35.36 -3.06 19.76
N TYR A 340 -35.64 -4.09 20.56
CA TYR A 340 -36.37 -3.94 21.83
C TYR A 340 -35.62 -3.08 22.85
N CYS A 341 -34.31 -3.29 23.02
CA CYS A 341 -33.50 -2.50 23.95
C CYS A 341 -33.48 -1.01 23.54
N ASN A 342 -33.26 -0.72 22.25
CA ASN A 342 -33.27 0.64 21.72
C ASN A 342 -34.64 1.31 21.89
N LEU A 343 -35.73 0.62 21.53
CA LEU A 343 -37.08 1.12 21.67
C LEU A 343 -37.43 1.38 23.15
N THR A 344 -37.08 0.46 24.05
CA THR A 344 -37.32 0.60 25.48
C THR A 344 -36.53 1.77 26.07
N ARG A 345 -35.26 1.94 25.68
CA ARG A 345 -34.44 3.09 26.06
C ARG A 345 -35.11 4.41 25.63
N GLU A 346 -35.48 4.53 24.36
CA GLU A 346 -36.10 5.75 23.82
C GLU A 346 -37.45 6.08 24.47
N MET A 347 -38.28 5.06 24.74
CA MET A 347 -39.56 5.25 25.43
C MET A 347 -39.35 5.70 26.87
N LEU A 348 -38.45 5.04 27.60
CA LEU A 348 -38.16 5.38 29.00
C LEU A 348 -37.49 6.74 29.13
N GLU A 349 -36.55 7.09 28.25
CA GLU A 349 -35.90 8.40 28.21
C GLU A 349 -36.92 9.52 28.01
N ARG A 350 -37.86 9.36 27.06
CA ARG A 350 -38.95 10.31 26.84
C ARG A 350 -39.87 10.44 28.05
N MET A 351 -40.25 9.32 28.65
CA MET A 351 -41.14 9.31 29.83
C MET A 351 -40.48 9.93 31.06
N MET A 352 -39.24 9.56 31.35
CA MET A 352 -38.47 10.08 32.48
C MET A 352 -38.19 11.57 32.33
N SER A 353 -37.87 12.04 31.13
CA SER A 353 -37.63 13.47 30.88
C SER A 353 -38.86 14.33 31.17
N ARG A 354 -40.07 13.81 30.92
CA ARG A 354 -41.33 14.53 31.16
C ARG A 354 -41.78 14.48 32.62
N ARG A 355 -41.64 13.34 33.29
CA ARG A 355 -42.08 13.10 34.68
C ARG A 355 -40.90 13.03 35.65
N TRP A 356 -39.86 13.82 35.44
CA TRP A 356 -38.62 13.75 36.21
C TRP A 356 -38.83 14.02 37.71
N LEU A 357 -39.85 14.82 38.06
CA LEU A 357 -40.23 15.13 39.45
C LEU A 357 -40.83 13.94 40.22
N GLU A 358 -41.36 12.94 39.51
CA GLU A 358 -41.97 11.73 40.10
C GLU A 358 -40.92 10.63 40.34
N LEU A 359 -39.64 10.89 40.01
CA LEU A 359 -38.55 9.92 40.17
C LEU A 359 -38.03 9.91 41.61
N ASP A 360 -38.35 8.84 42.34
CA ASP A 360 -37.75 8.52 43.64
C ASP A 360 -36.54 7.58 43.47
N TYR A 361 -35.53 7.71 44.34
CA TYR A 361 -34.33 6.90 44.32
C TYR A 361 -34.64 5.40 44.47
N LYS A 362 -35.70 5.05 45.20
CA LYS A 362 -36.14 3.66 45.38
C LYS A 362 -36.63 3.04 44.08
N VAL A 363 -37.40 3.79 43.30
CA VAL A 363 -37.93 3.35 42.00
C VAL A 363 -36.76 3.17 41.02
N LEU A 364 -35.81 4.11 41.03
CA LEU A 364 -34.62 4.02 40.18
C LEU A 364 -33.73 2.82 40.57
N ALA A 365 -33.49 2.60 41.86
CA ALA A 365 -32.70 1.46 42.35
C ALA A 365 -33.36 0.12 42.02
N HIS A 366 -34.69 0.03 42.17
CA HIS A 366 -35.47 -1.13 41.74
C HIS A 366 -35.28 -1.38 40.24
N ALA A 367 -35.41 -0.33 39.43
CA ALA A 367 -35.30 -0.45 37.99
C ALA A 367 -33.91 -0.89 37.53
N ILE A 368 -32.85 -0.25 38.05
CA ILE A 368 -31.45 -0.59 37.74
C ILE A 368 -31.15 -2.06 38.07
N ASN A 369 -31.57 -2.54 39.25
CA ASN A 369 -31.35 -3.94 39.60
C ASN A 369 -32.02 -4.91 38.62
N HIS A 370 -33.26 -4.63 38.21
CA HIS A 370 -33.95 -5.45 37.22
C HIS A 370 -33.33 -5.36 35.83
N THR A 371 -32.84 -4.17 35.42
CA THR A 371 -32.11 -3.98 34.17
C THR A 371 -30.82 -4.80 34.15
N ILE A 372 -30.02 -4.75 35.23
CA ILE A 372 -28.78 -5.54 35.34
C ILE A 372 -29.07 -7.04 35.25
N MET A 373 -30.13 -7.52 35.92
CA MET A 373 -30.53 -8.93 35.82
C MET A 373 -30.93 -9.31 34.40
N PHE A 374 -31.65 -8.44 33.69
CA PHE A 374 -32.06 -8.64 32.31
C PHE A 374 -30.87 -8.62 31.34
N GLU A 375 -29.96 -7.65 31.46
CA GLU A 375 -28.72 -7.56 30.68
C GLU A 375 -27.88 -8.83 30.84
N ASN A 376 -27.69 -9.30 32.09
CA ASN A 376 -26.98 -10.55 32.35
C ASN A 376 -27.65 -11.77 31.68
N LEU A 377 -28.98 -11.80 31.63
CA LEU A 377 -29.73 -12.85 30.92
C LEU A 377 -29.48 -12.77 29.41
N LEU A 378 -29.49 -11.57 28.83
CA LEU A 378 -29.21 -11.36 27.40
C LEU A 378 -27.77 -11.69 27.03
N CYS A 379 -26.79 -11.27 27.82
CA CYS A 379 -25.37 -11.55 27.58
C CYS A 379 -25.07 -13.06 27.64
N LYS A 380 -25.70 -13.79 28.58
CA LYS A 380 -25.60 -15.26 28.63
C LYS A 380 -26.25 -15.92 27.42
N ARG A 381 -27.35 -15.37 26.92
CA ARG A 381 -28.12 -15.93 25.80
C ARG A 381 -27.50 -15.62 24.44
N PHE A 382 -26.88 -14.45 24.29
CA PHE A 382 -26.32 -13.94 23.04
C PHE A 382 -24.85 -13.53 23.25
N PRO A 383 -23.88 -14.46 23.24
CA PRO A 383 -22.47 -14.16 23.47
C PRO A 383 -21.88 -13.22 22.42
N ALA A 384 -20.96 -12.33 22.79
CA ALA A 384 -20.46 -11.25 21.95
C ALA A 384 -20.13 -11.69 20.49
N LYS A 385 -20.67 -10.96 19.51
CA LYS A 385 -20.24 -11.03 18.09
C LYS A 385 -20.10 -9.61 17.56
N GLU A 386 -19.15 -9.43 16.65
CA GLU A 386 -18.59 -8.14 16.21
C GLU A 386 -19.61 -7.03 15.84
N ILE A 387 -20.79 -7.38 15.31
CA ILE A 387 -21.75 -6.39 14.75
C ILE A 387 -22.81 -5.94 15.77
N TYR A 388 -23.08 -6.74 16.81
CA TYR A 388 -24.13 -6.49 17.79
C TYR A 388 -23.64 -6.96 19.16
N ASN A 389 -22.90 -6.11 19.84
CA ASN A 389 -22.42 -6.39 21.17
C ASN A 389 -23.43 -5.84 22.20
N PHE A 390 -23.78 -6.66 23.20
CA PHE A 390 -24.61 -6.25 24.33
C PHE A 390 -23.75 -5.91 25.57
N GLU A 391 -22.42 -6.08 25.48
CA GLU A 391 -21.44 -5.72 26.52
C GLU A 391 -20.99 -4.24 26.41
N LYS A 392 -21.41 -3.53 25.37
CA LYS A 392 -21.22 -2.08 25.15
C LYS A 392 -22.57 -1.46 24.86
#